data_AF-R7T4N6-F1
#
_entry.id   AF-R7T4N6-F1
#
_cell.length_a   1.000
_cell.length_b   1.000
_cell.length_c   1.000
_cell.angle_alpha   90.00
_cell.angle_beta   90.00
_cell.angle_gamma   90.00
#
_symmetry.space_group_name_H-M   'P 1'
#
loop_
_entity.id
_entity.type
_entity.pdbx_description
1 polymer ?
#
loop_
_entity_poly.entity_id
_entity_poly.type
_entity_poly.pdbx_seq_one_letter_code
_entity_poly.pdbx_strand_id
1 'polypeptide(L)'
;MEVNEEHVQTLLCMGFYEVEVRCALKMAKNDLNDAVAILTNEHPTTSFDTMKDLDIDSATAPDDSASSDTQPIEESGLEFPEGNLYELENRVFTNSWSIPYKKEESLGKCLVAATRLAAEGLSETDNSCRRFLEKCMPECFQKLMTSGAVLRWGREIQEGIYDMLQLLIDLVAIRLRHEPIPVELLGVIALTFTPETEFHSKNKEKKPDKAYFEDKFGSGQCYATSPSGILKSSVSIFLFSLQDSKVIFKISIFAEKDGFSNIQHWLTQDNVDAPILAALLAPFGNCAEYLNVSVVKPILGPGLDRAVKFVQNLKPDDLKDKAVSSVCDMLASMKLLCLQCWPDDVKKIDQLRLDFVLNMLKSPHFNARMNALKEV
;
A
#
# COMPACT_ATOMS: atom_id res chain seq x y z
N MET A 1 38.37 15.08 -4.91
CA MET A 1 39.54 14.78 -4.06
C MET A 1 40.00 13.38 -4.41
N GLU A 2 41.25 13.21 -4.85
CA GLU A 2 41.82 11.89 -5.13
C GLU A 2 42.05 11.14 -3.80
N VAL A 3 41.74 9.84 -3.78
CA VAL A 3 41.81 9.00 -2.58
C VAL A 3 43.22 8.42 -2.47
N ASN A 4 43.82 8.42 -1.29
CA ASN A 4 45.14 7.84 -1.08
C ASN A 4 45.08 6.31 -1.16
N GLU A 5 45.67 5.73 -2.21
CA GLU A 5 45.63 4.28 -2.46
C GLU A 5 46.36 3.45 -1.38
N GLU A 6 47.31 4.02 -0.64
CA GLU A 6 47.95 3.33 0.49
C GLU A 6 46.98 3.15 1.66
N HIS A 7 46.13 4.14 1.91
CA HIS A 7 45.07 4.06 2.91
C HIS A 7 43.96 3.10 2.48
N VAL A 8 43.64 3.06 1.18
CA VAL A 8 42.69 2.08 0.62
C VAL A 8 43.19 0.66 0.88
N GLN A 9 44.45 0.37 0.55
CA GLN A 9 45.03 -0.96 0.74
C GLN A 9 45.07 -1.37 2.21
N THR A 10 45.37 -0.43 3.10
CA THR A 10 45.40 -0.67 4.56
C THR A 10 44.02 -1.06 5.09
N LEU A 11 42.96 -0.33 4.70
CA LEU A 11 41.60 -0.63 5.12
C LEU A 11 41.03 -1.91 4.49
N LEU A 12 41.42 -2.24 3.25
CA LEU A 12 41.12 -3.53 2.65
C LEU A 12 41.76 -4.70 3.42
N CYS A 13 43.01 -4.53 3.89
CA CYS A 13 43.67 -5.51 4.74
C CYS A 13 43.03 -5.66 6.12
N MET A 14 42.30 -4.65 6.60
CA MET A 14 41.49 -4.72 7.83
C MET A 14 40.14 -5.44 7.62
N GLY A 15 39.79 -5.79 6.38
CA GLY A 15 38.60 -6.57 6.03
C GLY A 15 37.39 -5.77 5.57
N PHE A 16 37.54 -4.46 5.34
CA PHE A 16 36.48 -3.59 4.82
C PHE A 16 36.31 -3.74 3.30
N TYR A 17 35.12 -3.46 2.77
CA TYR A 17 34.85 -3.55 1.33
C TYR A 17 35.33 -2.29 0.59
N GLU A 18 35.93 -2.46 -0.59
CA GLU A 18 36.58 -1.36 -1.34
C GLU A 18 35.68 -0.15 -1.59
N VAL A 19 34.40 -0.39 -1.86
CA VAL A 19 33.41 0.67 -2.12
C VAL A 19 33.18 1.54 -0.87
N GLU A 20 33.10 0.92 0.30
CA GLU A 20 32.92 1.60 1.60
C GLU A 20 34.21 2.34 1.99
N VAL A 21 35.36 1.71 1.80
CA VAL A 21 36.69 2.30 2.05
C VAL A 21 36.90 3.59 1.25
N ARG A 22 36.61 3.56 -0.07
CA ARG A 22 36.75 4.74 -0.94
C ARG A 22 35.74 5.84 -0.60
N CYS A 23 34.56 5.48 -0.07
CA CYS A 23 33.57 6.45 0.39
C CYS A 23 34.00 7.08 1.72
N ALA A 24 34.39 6.27 2.70
CA ALA A 24 34.86 6.69 4.02
C ALA A 24 36.09 7.59 3.92
N LEU A 25 37.09 7.25 3.09
CA LEU A 25 38.27 8.09 2.88
C LEU A 25 37.94 9.42 2.18
N LYS A 26 36.90 9.48 1.33
CA LYS A 26 36.43 10.75 0.75
C LYS A 26 35.79 11.63 1.81
N MET A 27 35.00 11.04 2.71
CA MET A 27 34.34 11.75 3.81
C MET A 27 35.34 12.20 4.88
N ALA A 28 36.33 11.37 5.18
CA ALA A 28 37.42 11.64 6.12
C ALA A 28 38.56 12.49 5.53
N LYS A 29 38.43 13.03 4.31
CA LYS A 29 39.48 13.82 3.62
C LYS A 29 40.85 13.11 3.59
N ASN A 30 40.85 11.80 3.36
CA ASN A 30 41.98 10.88 3.42
C ASN A 30 42.63 10.68 4.81
N ASP A 31 42.00 11.10 5.90
CA ASP A 31 42.42 10.68 7.24
C ASP A 31 42.04 9.22 7.50
N LEU A 32 43.02 8.40 7.88
CA LEU A 32 42.83 6.96 8.09
C LEU A 32 42.02 6.67 9.35
N ASN A 33 42.22 7.43 10.43
CA ASN A 33 41.55 7.17 11.71
C ASN A 33 40.07 7.55 11.63
N ASP A 34 39.77 8.69 11.01
CA ASP A 34 38.38 9.11 10.77
C ASP A 34 37.68 8.17 9.79
N ALA A 35 38.39 7.65 8.76
CA ALA A 35 37.83 6.64 7.86
C ALA A 35 37.53 5.32 8.59
N VAL A 36 38.38 4.89 9.52
CA VAL A 36 38.09 3.72 10.38
C VAL A 36 36.88 3.99 11.25
N ALA A 37 36.77 5.16 11.90
CA ALA A 37 35.63 5.51 12.76
C ALA A 37 34.29 5.54 11.99
N ILE A 38 34.32 6.00 10.74
CA ILE A 38 33.16 5.96 9.82
C ILE A 38 32.81 4.51 9.45
N LEU A 39 33.80 3.65 9.19
CA LEU A 39 33.60 2.25 8.81
C LEU A 39 33.18 1.36 9.99
N THR A 40 33.58 1.70 11.22
CA THR A 40 33.21 0.97 12.44
C THR A 40 31.98 1.53 13.13
N ASN A 41 31.40 2.61 12.61
CA ASN A 41 30.22 3.28 13.15
C ASN A 41 30.41 3.79 14.60
N GLU A 42 31.66 4.11 14.96
CA GLU A 42 32.04 4.65 16.26
C GLU A 42 32.20 6.18 16.18
N HIS A 43 31.08 6.91 16.17
CA HIS A 43 31.09 8.28 16.67
C HIS A 43 29.94 8.52 17.65
N PRO A 44 30.20 9.17 18.81
CA PRO A 44 29.17 9.64 19.70
C PRO A 44 28.39 10.76 19.00
N THR A 45 27.08 10.76 19.23
CA THR A 45 26.10 11.74 18.76
C THR A 45 26.60 13.20 18.80
N THR A 46 26.73 13.86 17.66
CA THR A 46 26.56 15.33 17.55
C THR A 46 26.40 15.78 16.08
N SER A 47 25.22 16.35 15.81
CA SER A 47 24.93 17.51 14.94
C SER A 47 25.75 17.72 13.66
N PHE A 48 25.05 17.63 12.53
CA PHE A 48 25.41 18.33 11.30
C PHE A 48 25.42 19.85 11.56
N ASP A 49 26.60 20.46 11.68
CA ASP A 49 26.81 21.87 11.33
C ASP A 49 28.31 22.18 11.30
N THR A 50 28.90 22.30 10.11
CA THR A 50 30.08 23.14 9.80
C THR A 50 30.60 22.85 8.38
N MET A 51 30.19 23.64 7.39
CA MET A 51 31.05 24.00 6.26
C MET A 51 30.68 25.40 5.73
N LYS A 52 31.23 26.43 6.37
CA LYS A 52 31.66 27.65 5.70
C LYS A 52 32.66 28.35 6.61
N ASP A 53 33.91 28.39 6.16
CA ASP A 53 34.71 29.61 6.08
C ASP A 53 36.14 29.26 5.66
N LEU A 54 36.51 29.73 4.46
CA LEU A 54 37.89 29.99 4.04
C LEU A 54 37.89 31.38 3.44
N ASP A 55 38.63 32.27 4.10
CA ASP A 55 38.88 33.67 3.76
C ASP A 55 39.57 33.86 2.40
N ILE A 56 39.12 34.86 1.63
CA ILE A 56 39.98 35.67 0.75
C ILE A 56 39.57 37.14 0.88
N ASP A 57 40.59 37.97 1.04
CA ASP A 57 40.60 39.33 1.56
C ASP A 57 40.38 40.43 0.50
N SER A 58 40.08 41.64 1.00
CA SER A 58 40.28 42.99 0.44
C SER A 58 39.19 43.71 -0.40
N ALA A 59 38.57 44.68 0.29
CA ALA A 59 38.55 46.13 -0.01
C ALA A 59 37.31 46.83 -0.65
N THR A 60 36.81 47.80 0.14
CA THR A 60 36.17 49.11 -0.17
C THR A 60 34.63 49.21 -0.16
N ALA A 61 34.10 50.04 0.76
CA ALA A 61 32.69 50.42 0.99
C ALA A 61 32.27 51.67 0.14
N PRO A 62 31.06 52.28 0.25
CA PRO A 62 29.85 51.94 1.05
C PRO A 62 28.48 52.06 0.31
N ASP A 63 27.41 51.77 1.07
CA ASP A 63 25.99 52.15 0.93
C ASP A 63 25.15 51.61 -0.25
N ASP A 64 24.23 50.69 0.05
CA ASP A 64 22.79 51.00 -0.01
C ASP A 64 21.93 49.97 0.72
N SER A 65 20.90 50.49 1.38
CA SER A 65 19.91 49.80 2.19
C SER A 65 19.05 48.79 1.42
N ALA A 66 19.07 47.52 1.82
CA ALA A 66 17.93 46.61 1.68
C ALA A 66 18.08 45.43 2.66
N SER A 67 17.38 45.52 3.78
CA SER A 67 17.15 44.40 4.69
C SER A 67 16.25 43.36 4.01
N SER A 68 16.85 42.35 3.37
CA SER A 68 16.19 41.08 3.14
C SER A 68 16.60 40.13 4.27
N ASP A 69 15.90 40.24 5.40
CA ASP A 69 15.86 39.20 6.42
C ASP A 69 15.40 37.90 5.76
N THR A 70 16.35 37.09 5.32
CA THR A 70 16.09 35.68 5.01
C THR A 70 16.15 34.97 6.34
N GLN A 71 15.04 35.04 7.08
CA GLN A 71 14.77 34.03 8.09
C GLN A 71 14.82 32.66 7.39
N PRO A 72 15.36 31.61 8.03
CA PRO A 72 15.19 30.27 7.52
C PRO A 72 13.69 30.01 7.49
N ILE A 73 13.15 29.89 6.28
CA ILE A 73 11.78 29.48 6.03
C ILE A 73 11.68 28.04 6.55
N GLU A 74 11.25 27.89 7.80
CA GLU A 74 10.41 26.75 8.16
C GLU A 74 9.14 26.90 7.33
N GLU A 75 9.18 26.36 6.10
CA GLU A 75 7.99 26.30 5.25
C GLU A 75 7.11 25.17 5.80
N SER A 76 6.28 25.58 6.76
CA SER A 76 4.97 25.03 6.95
C SER A 76 4.26 24.94 5.60
N GLY A 77 3.79 23.76 5.22
CA GLY A 77 2.88 23.64 4.10
C GLY A 77 2.39 22.22 3.97
N LEU A 78 1.08 22.06 3.85
CA LEU A 78 0.43 20.83 3.41
C LEU A 78 0.78 20.49 1.95
N GLU A 79 2.00 20.76 1.48
CA GLU A 79 2.38 20.67 0.08
C GLU A 79 2.87 19.25 -0.27
N PHE A 80 2.49 18.77 -1.45
CA PHE A 80 2.90 17.48 -1.94
C PHE A 80 4.34 17.53 -2.51
N PRO A 81 5.21 16.55 -2.22
CA PRO A 81 6.60 16.56 -2.66
C PRO A 81 6.73 16.17 -4.15
N GLU A 82 6.49 17.12 -5.06
CA GLU A 82 6.47 16.89 -6.51
C GLU A 82 7.80 16.33 -7.05
N GLY A 83 8.93 16.80 -6.52
CA GLY A 83 10.26 16.30 -6.90
C GLY A 83 10.43 14.81 -6.63
N ASN A 84 9.95 14.33 -5.47
CA ASN A 84 9.95 12.91 -5.14
C ASN A 84 9.00 12.12 -6.02
N LEU A 85 7.83 12.66 -6.36
CA LEU A 85 6.92 12.02 -7.30
C LEU A 85 7.57 11.81 -8.67
N TYR A 86 8.20 12.84 -9.22
CA TYR A 86 8.86 12.74 -10.52
C TYR A 86 9.97 11.69 -10.53
N GLU A 87 10.80 11.66 -9.47
CA GLU A 87 11.82 10.63 -9.29
C GLU A 87 11.21 9.21 -9.22
N LEU A 88 10.12 9.06 -8.47
CA LEU A 88 9.42 7.79 -8.32
C LEU A 88 8.82 7.32 -9.65
N GLU A 89 8.15 8.20 -10.40
CA GLU A 89 7.56 7.88 -11.70
C GLU A 89 8.62 7.39 -12.69
N ASN A 90 9.76 8.09 -12.76
CA ASN A 90 10.87 7.70 -13.63
C ASN A 90 11.48 6.35 -13.28
N ARG A 91 11.36 5.90 -12.02
CA ARG A 91 11.80 4.57 -11.60
C ARG A 91 10.74 3.52 -11.86
N VAL A 92 9.51 3.78 -11.41
CA VAL A 92 8.40 2.83 -11.42
C VAL A 92 7.99 2.46 -12.84
N PHE A 93 7.97 3.39 -13.80
CA PHE A 93 7.52 3.08 -15.18
C PHE A 93 8.62 2.52 -16.09
N THR A 94 9.72 2.00 -15.53
CA THR A 94 10.81 1.37 -16.29
C THR A 94 10.97 -0.12 -15.97
N ASN A 95 11.70 -0.84 -16.83
CA ASN A 95 11.97 -2.27 -16.67
C ASN A 95 13.08 -2.56 -15.64
N SER A 96 14.07 -1.67 -15.51
CA SER A 96 15.16 -1.78 -14.54
C SER A 96 14.98 -0.71 -13.47
N TRP A 97 14.11 -1.01 -12.51
CA TRP A 97 13.77 -0.10 -11.43
C TRP A 97 14.57 -0.40 -10.17
N SER A 98 14.93 0.64 -9.41
CA SER A 98 15.37 0.51 -8.03
C SER A 98 14.16 0.47 -7.10
N ILE A 99 14.18 -0.43 -6.13
CA ILE A 99 13.05 -0.69 -5.24
C ILE A 99 12.99 0.45 -4.21
N PRO A 100 11.92 1.27 -4.15
CA PRO A 100 11.78 2.33 -3.18
C PRO A 100 11.11 1.75 -1.92
N TYR A 101 11.90 1.35 -0.92
CA TYR A 101 11.41 0.64 0.27
C TYR A 101 11.70 1.37 1.59
N LYS A 102 12.46 2.46 1.57
CA LYS A 102 12.78 3.23 2.78
C LYS A 102 11.81 4.40 2.96
N LYS A 103 11.53 4.78 4.21
CA LYS A 103 10.60 5.89 4.53
C LYS A 103 11.12 7.24 4.04
N GLU A 104 12.44 7.38 3.96
CA GLU A 104 13.16 8.57 3.55
C GLU A 104 13.30 8.69 2.02
N GLU A 105 12.96 7.62 1.29
CA GLU A 105 12.92 7.58 -0.18
C GLU A 105 11.59 8.09 -0.71
N SER A 106 11.51 8.23 -2.04
CA SER A 106 10.40 8.90 -2.71
C SER A 106 9.04 8.26 -2.49
N LEU A 107 8.93 6.93 -2.41
CA LEU A 107 7.65 6.28 -2.08
C LEU A 107 7.19 6.65 -0.67
N GLY A 108 8.07 6.52 0.33
CA GLY A 108 7.75 6.83 1.73
C GLY A 108 7.35 8.28 1.93
N LYS A 109 8.10 9.22 1.34
CA LYS A 109 7.79 10.67 1.38
C LYS A 109 6.44 10.98 0.74
N CYS A 110 6.17 10.43 -0.45
CA CYS A 110 4.89 10.63 -1.12
C CYS A 110 3.71 10.03 -0.34
N LEU A 111 3.86 8.86 0.29
CA LEU A 111 2.82 8.25 1.13
C LEU A 111 2.50 9.12 2.35
N VAL A 112 3.51 9.60 3.06
CA VAL A 112 3.32 10.45 4.25
C VAL A 112 2.67 11.78 3.86
N ALA A 113 3.12 12.41 2.79
CA ALA A 113 2.54 13.67 2.30
C ALA A 113 1.09 13.49 1.82
N ALA A 114 0.82 12.44 1.04
CA ALA A 114 -0.55 12.10 0.61
C ALA A 114 -1.46 11.86 1.82
N THR A 115 -0.96 11.24 2.88
CA THR A 115 -1.72 10.98 4.11
C THR A 115 -2.11 12.27 4.81
N ARG A 116 -1.19 13.24 4.89
CA ARG A 116 -1.45 14.56 5.46
C ARG A 116 -2.49 15.32 4.63
N LEU A 117 -2.34 15.33 3.31
CA LEU A 117 -3.32 15.93 2.40
C LEU A 117 -4.69 15.27 2.47
N ALA A 118 -4.74 13.94 2.61
CA ALA A 118 -5.98 13.19 2.75
C ALA A 118 -6.70 13.55 4.05
N ALA A 119 -5.97 13.72 5.15
CA ALA A 119 -6.54 14.11 6.45
C ALA A 119 -7.23 15.47 6.40
N GLU A 120 -6.70 16.40 5.60
CA GLU A 120 -7.30 17.73 5.39
C GLU A 120 -8.34 17.76 4.25
N GLY A 121 -8.61 16.63 3.60
CA GLY A 121 -9.53 16.56 2.45
C GLY A 121 -9.02 17.24 1.18
N LEU A 122 -7.71 17.49 1.07
CA LEU A 122 -7.08 18.23 -0.02
C LEU A 122 -6.51 17.35 -1.14
N SER A 123 -6.57 16.01 -1.00
CA SER A 123 -6.03 15.06 -1.98
C SER A 123 -6.55 15.27 -3.41
N GLU A 124 -7.80 15.69 -3.56
CA GLU A 124 -8.41 15.94 -4.88
C GLU A 124 -8.07 17.30 -5.46
N THR A 125 -7.64 18.26 -4.63
CA THR A 125 -7.30 19.61 -5.10
C THR A 125 -5.86 19.64 -5.62
N ASP A 126 -4.97 18.88 -4.98
CA ASP A 126 -3.57 18.78 -5.37
C ASP A 126 -3.38 17.82 -6.55
N ASN A 127 -2.91 18.36 -7.68
CA ASN A 127 -2.73 17.58 -8.92
C ASN A 127 -1.65 16.50 -8.80
N SER A 128 -0.61 16.77 -8.04
CA SER A 128 0.52 15.86 -7.86
C SER A 128 0.14 14.71 -6.93
N CYS A 129 -0.58 15.01 -5.85
CA CYS A 129 -1.19 14.00 -4.98
C CYS A 129 -2.14 13.11 -5.77
N ARG A 130 -3.06 13.67 -6.57
CA ARG A 130 -3.99 12.87 -7.39
C ARG A 130 -3.25 11.95 -8.35
N ARG A 131 -2.25 12.46 -9.08
CA ARG A 131 -1.42 11.66 -9.99
C ARG A 131 -0.68 10.53 -9.27
N PHE A 132 -0.21 10.79 -8.05
CA PHE A 132 0.38 9.76 -7.21
C PHE A 132 -0.63 8.67 -6.84
N LEU A 133 -1.81 9.05 -6.31
CA LEU A 133 -2.85 8.12 -5.85
C LEU A 133 -3.43 7.26 -6.98
N GLU A 134 -3.68 7.85 -8.14
CA GLU A 134 -4.39 7.19 -9.25
C GLU A 134 -3.48 6.40 -10.19
N LYS A 135 -2.18 6.73 -10.25
CA LYS A 135 -1.29 6.18 -11.27
C LYS A 135 0.03 5.64 -10.74
N CYS A 136 0.82 6.47 -10.06
CA CYS A 136 2.17 6.08 -9.68
C CYS A 136 2.18 5.04 -8.53
N MET A 137 1.38 5.27 -7.49
CA MET A 137 1.29 4.38 -6.35
C MET A 137 0.74 2.99 -6.72
N PRO A 138 -0.38 2.85 -7.46
CA PRO A 138 -0.89 1.54 -7.84
C PRO A 138 0.15 0.68 -8.58
N GLU A 139 0.82 1.25 -9.58
CA GLU A 139 1.87 0.55 -10.33
C GLU A 139 3.05 0.15 -9.42
N CYS A 140 3.46 1.03 -8.51
CA CYS A 140 4.54 0.75 -7.58
C CYS A 140 4.20 -0.44 -6.66
N PHE A 141 3.02 -0.43 -6.03
CA PHE A 141 2.61 -1.54 -5.16
C PHE A 141 2.32 -2.82 -5.93
N GLN A 142 1.84 -2.73 -7.17
CA GLN A 142 1.74 -3.90 -8.04
C GLN A 142 3.10 -4.59 -8.20
N LYS A 143 4.15 -3.85 -8.55
CA LYS A 143 5.51 -4.40 -8.66
C LYS A 143 6.05 -4.93 -7.33
N LEU A 144 5.81 -4.23 -6.22
CA LEU A 144 6.25 -4.64 -4.89
C LEU A 144 5.58 -5.93 -4.40
N MET A 145 4.32 -6.15 -4.79
CA MET A 145 3.54 -7.29 -4.32
C MET A 145 3.65 -8.49 -5.25
N THR A 146 3.68 -8.28 -6.57
CA THR A 146 3.49 -9.36 -7.56
C THR A 146 4.69 -9.67 -8.43
N SER A 147 5.78 -8.91 -8.36
CA SER A 147 6.94 -9.21 -9.19
C SER A 147 7.62 -10.51 -8.75
N GLY A 148 7.95 -11.40 -9.69
CA GLY A 148 8.74 -12.60 -9.39
C GLY A 148 10.11 -12.30 -8.75
N ALA A 149 10.63 -11.08 -8.91
CA ALA A 149 11.85 -10.63 -8.25
C ALA A 149 11.71 -10.53 -6.72
N VAL A 150 10.49 -10.32 -6.21
CA VAL A 150 10.18 -10.19 -4.78
C VAL A 150 10.73 -11.38 -3.99
N LEU A 151 10.63 -12.59 -4.54
CA LEU A 151 11.10 -13.82 -3.89
C LEU A 151 12.63 -13.83 -3.63
N ARG A 152 13.38 -13.02 -4.38
CA ARG A 152 14.85 -12.94 -4.33
C ARG A 152 15.37 -11.75 -3.51
N TRP A 153 14.52 -10.80 -3.14
CA TRP A 153 14.95 -9.64 -2.36
C TRP A 153 15.36 -10.02 -0.93
N GLY A 154 16.39 -9.34 -0.43
CA GLY A 154 16.93 -9.52 0.91
C GLY A 154 15.96 -9.07 2.02
N ARG A 155 16.26 -9.46 3.27
CA ARG A 155 15.39 -9.20 4.43
C ARG A 155 15.10 -7.71 4.63
N GLU A 156 16.12 -6.85 4.52
CA GLU A 156 15.97 -5.38 4.68
C GLU A 156 14.90 -4.81 3.73
N ILE A 157 14.93 -5.24 2.47
CA ILE A 157 13.95 -4.81 1.46
C ILE A 157 12.55 -5.30 1.83
N GLN A 158 12.41 -6.56 2.26
CA GLN A 158 11.10 -7.12 2.67
C GLN A 158 10.49 -6.38 3.86
N GLU A 159 11.33 -5.95 4.81
CA GLU A 159 10.92 -5.19 5.99
C GLU A 159 10.54 -3.75 5.60
N GLY A 160 11.32 -3.09 4.74
CA GLY A 160 10.94 -1.76 4.26
C GLY A 160 9.65 -1.76 3.44
N ILE A 161 9.42 -2.77 2.58
CA ILE A 161 8.14 -2.91 1.87
C ILE A 161 6.99 -3.09 2.86
N TYR A 162 7.20 -3.84 3.93
CA TYR A 162 6.20 -4.00 4.98
C TYR A 162 5.87 -2.66 5.66
N ASP A 163 6.86 -1.80 5.89
CA ASP A 163 6.63 -0.44 6.40
C ASP A 163 5.88 0.43 5.39
N MET A 164 6.20 0.33 4.09
CA MET A 164 5.46 1.05 3.03
C MET A 164 3.99 0.62 2.97
N LEU A 165 3.72 -0.68 3.18
CA LEU A 165 2.35 -1.21 3.24
C LEU A 165 1.58 -0.69 4.45
N GLN A 166 2.24 -0.45 5.60
CA GLN A 166 1.57 0.19 6.74
C GLN A 166 1.19 1.63 6.42
N LEU A 167 2.11 2.41 5.82
CA LEU A 167 1.83 3.77 5.39
C LEU A 167 0.69 3.83 4.35
N LEU A 168 0.65 2.86 3.44
CA LEU A 168 -0.46 2.70 2.49
C LEU A 168 -1.79 2.46 3.23
N ILE A 169 -1.83 1.54 4.20
CA ILE A 169 -3.07 1.25 4.94
C ILE A 169 -3.56 2.48 5.70
N ASP A 170 -2.65 3.23 6.33
CA ASP A 170 -2.96 4.50 7.00
C ASP A 170 -3.58 5.51 6.02
N LEU A 171 -2.95 5.69 4.85
CA LEU A 171 -3.46 6.57 3.80
C LEU A 171 -4.85 6.16 3.32
N VAL A 172 -5.06 4.87 3.02
CA VAL A 172 -6.36 4.36 2.54
C VAL A 172 -7.44 4.58 3.59
N ALA A 173 -7.18 4.25 4.85
CA ALA A 173 -8.14 4.39 5.94
C ALA A 173 -8.56 5.85 6.16
N ILE A 174 -7.61 6.79 6.05
CA ILE A 174 -7.89 8.23 6.13
C ILE A 174 -8.65 8.70 4.88
N ARG A 175 -8.17 8.37 3.67
CA ARG A 175 -8.78 8.83 2.42
C ARG A 175 -10.22 8.35 2.25
N LEU A 176 -10.59 7.19 2.81
CA LEU A 176 -11.97 6.68 2.82
C LEU A 176 -12.96 7.55 3.61
N ARG A 177 -12.50 8.52 4.41
CA ARG A 177 -13.38 9.45 5.14
C ARG A 177 -13.92 10.59 4.28
N HIS A 178 -13.40 10.76 3.06
CA HIS A 178 -13.68 11.90 2.20
C HIS A 178 -14.25 11.47 0.84
N GLU A 179 -15.09 12.33 0.26
CA GLU A 179 -15.54 12.18 -1.13
C GLU A 179 -14.52 12.78 -2.12
N PRO A 180 -14.46 12.26 -3.37
CA PRO A 180 -15.14 11.08 -3.91
C PRO A 180 -14.51 9.78 -3.36
N ILE A 181 -15.19 8.64 -3.54
CA ILE A 181 -14.69 7.34 -3.06
C ILE A 181 -13.46 6.94 -3.89
N PRO A 182 -12.31 6.62 -3.27
CA PRO A 182 -11.04 6.42 -3.97
C PRO A 182 -10.94 5.01 -4.58
N VAL A 183 -11.58 4.77 -5.72
CA VAL A 183 -11.65 3.45 -6.39
C VAL A 183 -10.28 2.83 -6.67
N GLU A 184 -9.31 3.61 -7.16
CA GLU A 184 -7.96 3.11 -7.46
C GLU A 184 -7.24 2.66 -6.19
N LEU A 185 -7.36 3.39 -5.08
CA LEU A 185 -6.79 3.00 -3.79
C LEU A 185 -7.45 1.74 -3.22
N LEU A 186 -8.76 1.57 -3.44
CA LEU A 186 -9.46 0.33 -3.11
C LEU A 186 -8.94 -0.86 -3.93
N GLY A 187 -8.47 -0.64 -5.16
CA GLY A 187 -7.74 -1.65 -5.92
C GLY A 187 -6.41 -2.05 -5.26
N VAL A 188 -5.64 -1.07 -4.78
CA VAL A 188 -4.34 -1.34 -4.12
C VAL A 188 -4.53 -2.02 -2.75
N ILE A 189 -5.55 -1.64 -1.98
CA ILE A 189 -5.85 -2.35 -0.71
C ILE A 189 -6.34 -3.78 -0.99
N ALA A 190 -7.09 -4.01 -2.07
CA ALA A 190 -7.49 -5.34 -2.48
C ALA A 190 -6.29 -6.23 -2.79
N LEU A 191 -5.32 -5.73 -3.56
CA LEU A 191 -4.04 -6.40 -3.82
C LEU A 191 -3.26 -6.66 -2.52
N THR A 192 -3.28 -5.71 -1.60
CA THR A 192 -2.59 -5.80 -0.31
C THR A 192 -3.14 -6.93 0.56
N PHE A 193 -4.43 -7.21 0.43
CA PHE A 193 -5.17 -8.24 1.16
C PHE A 193 -5.20 -9.60 0.46
N THR A 194 -4.93 -9.67 -0.84
CA THR A 194 -4.81 -10.94 -1.58
C THR A 194 -3.66 -11.80 -1.03
N PRO A 195 -3.90 -13.02 -0.52
CA PRO A 195 -2.85 -13.86 0.07
C PRO A 195 -1.91 -14.50 -0.95
N GLU A 196 -2.32 -14.67 -2.21
CA GLU A 196 -1.55 -15.36 -3.25
C GLU A 196 -0.41 -14.53 -3.86
N THR A 197 -0.14 -13.32 -3.37
CA THR A 197 0.95 -12.51 -3.93
C THR A 197 2.33 -13.06 -3.58
N GLU A 198 3.31 -12.75 -4.43
CA GLU A 198 4.72 -13.13 -4.30
C GLU A 198 5.31 -12.60 -2.99
N PHE A 199 4.93 -11.38 -2.59
CA PHE A 199 5.34 -10.79 -1.32
C PHE A 199 4.83 -11.61 -0.13
N HIS A 200 3.54 -11.93 -0.08
CA HIS A 200 3.01 -12.74 1.01
C HIS A 200 3.60 -14.15 1.00
N SER A 201 3.78 -14.73 -0.18
CA SER A 201 4.44 -16.02 -0.36
C SER A 201 5.86 -16.07 0.19
N LYS A 202 6.64 -14.99 0.05
CA LYS A 202 7.98 -14.88 0.63
C LYS A 202 7.96 -14.72 2.15
N ASN A 203 6.90 -14.15 2.70
CA ASN A 203 6.85 -13.66 4.08
C ASN A 203 5.95 -14.48 5.02
N LYS A 204 5.67 -15.73 4.66
CA LYS A 204 4.72 -16.63 5.36
C LYS A 204 5.08 -16.86 6.83
N GLU A 205 6.36 -16.89 7.21
CA GLU A 205 6.81 -17.45 8.49
C GLU A 205 6.76 -16.50 9.73
N LYS A 206 6.40 -15.22 9.56
CA LYS A 206 6.47 -14.23 10.67
C LYS A 206 5.13 -14.11 11.37
N LYS A 207 4.94 -14.65 12.58
CA LYS A 207 3.66 -14.62 13.36
C LYS A 207 3.12 -13.20 13.63
N PRO A 208 1.79 -13.02 13.72
CA PRO A 208 1.20 -11.71 13.97
C PRO A 208 1.22 -11.47 15.48
N ASP A 209 1.31 -10.21 15.90
CA ASP A 209 1.15 -9.87 17.31
C ASP A 209 -0.33 -9.95 17.68
N LYS A 210 -0.80 -11.18 17.87
CA LYS A 210 -2.19 -11.48 18.21
C LYS A 210 -2.57 -10.87 19.57
N ALA A 211 -1.63 -10.81 20.50
CA ALA A 211 -1.85 -10.25 21.83
C ALA A 211 -2.16 -8.75 21.75
N TYR A 212 -1.43 -8.00 20.92
CA TYR A 212 -1.69 -6.58 20.68
C TYR A 212 -3.14 -6.32 20.21
N PHE A 213 -3.62 -7.07 19.21
CA PHE A 213 -4.98 -6.86 18.68
C PHE A 213 -6.08 -7.39 19.60
N GLU A 214 -5.82 -8.44 20.37
CA GLU A 214 -6.78 -8.92 21.38
C GLU A 214 -6.91 -7.95 22.56
N ASP A 215 -5.85 -7.26 22.95
CA ASP A 215 -5.91 -6.16 23.92
C ASP A 215 -6.73 -4.98 23.37
N LYS A 216 -6.50 -4.63 22.11
CA LYS A 216 -7.16 -3.49 21.46
C LYS A 216 -8.66 -3.71 21.16
N PHE A 217 -9.02 -4.86 20.61
CA PHE A 217 -10.40 -5.16 20.19
C PHE A 217 -11.19 -5.98 21.21
N GLY A 218 -10.50 -6.69 22.10
CA GLY A 218 -11.08 -7.70 22.98
C GLY A 218 -10.92 -9.12 22.44
N SER A 219 -10.88 -10.09 23.36
CA SER A 219 -10.71 -11.50 23.01
C SER A 219 -11.82 -12.01 22.09
N GLY A 220 -11.43 -12.59 20.96
CA GLY A 220 -12.35 -13.09 19.93
C GLY A 220 -13.02 -12.01 19.08
N GLN A 221 -12.73 -10.72 19.30
CA GLN A 221 -13.27 -9.58 18.54
C GLN A 221 -12.31 -9.05 17.47
N CYS A 222 -11.17 -9.71 17.26
CA CYS A 222 -10.28 -9.37 16.15
C CYS A 222 -10.99 -9.59 14.80
N TYR A 223 -10.82 -8.65 13.88
CA TYR A 223 -11.47 -8.65 12.55
C TYR A 223 -10.91 -9.74 11.62
N ALA A 224 -9.66 -10.14 11.85
CA ALA A 224 -9.02 -11.23 11.14
C ALA A 224 -8.61 -12.35 12.09
N THR A 225 -8.73 -13.58 11.60
CA THR A 225 -8.35 -14.80 12.29
C THR A 225 -7.67 -15.74 11.31
N SER A 226 -6.87 -16.68 11.81
CA SER A 226 -6.34 -17.75 10.96
C SER A 226 -7.48 -18.55 10.33
N PRO A 227 -7.35 -18.99 9.07
CA PRO A 227 -8.40 -19.72 8.38
C PRO A 227 -8.80 -20.96 9.17
N SER A 228 -10.06 -21.02 9.58
CA SER A 228 -10.61 -22.08 10.43
C SER A 228 -11.44 -23.11 9.65
N GLY A 229 -11.33 -23.13 8.32
CA GLY A 229 -12.23 -23.85 7.41
C GLY A 229 -12.21 -25.39 7.52
N ILE A 230 -13.41 -25.97 7.37
CA ILE A 230 -13.82 -27.39 7.47
C ILE A 230 -13.05 -28.37 6.56
N LEU A 231 -12.31 -27.89 5.57
CA LEU A 231 -11.61 -28.72 4.56
C LEU A 231 -10.17 -29.11 4.92
N LYS A 232 -9.68 -28.76 6.11
CA LYS A 232 -8.26 -28.93 6.45
C LYS A 232 -8.09 -29.87 7.65
N SER A 233 -7.42 -31.00 7.41
CA SER A 233 -6.96 -31.96 8.43
C SER A 233 -6.24 -31.26 9.59
N SER A 234 -6.33 -31.79 10.81
CA SER A 234 -5.78 -31.21 12.05
C SER A 234 -4.27 -30.87 11.98
N VAL A 235 -3.51 -31.53 11.10
CA VAL A 235 -2.09 -31.24 10.84
C VAL A 235 -1.92 -29.98 9.96
N SER A 236 -2.84 -29.74 9.03
CA SER A 236 -2.86 -28.55 8.18
C SER A 236 -3.17 -27.29 8.99
N ILE A 237 -4.08 -27.35 9.97
CA ILE A 237 -4.43 -26.19 10.81
C ILE A 237 -3.20 -25.63 11.56
N PHE A 238 -2.32 -26.51 12.06
CA PHE A 238 -1.11 -26.10 12.76
C PHE A 238 -0.04 -25.50 11.84
N LEU A 239 0.03 -25.95 10.58
CA LEU A 239 0.97 -25.42 9.58
C LEU A 239 0.47 -24.09 8.98
N PHE A 240 -0.84 -23.95 8.71
CA PHE A 240 -1.44 -22.71 8.20
C PHE A 240 -1.49 -21.59 9.26
N SER A 241 -1.74 -21.93 10.53
CA SER A 241 -1.68 -20.98 11.65
C SER A 241 -0.32 -20.24 11.76
N LEU A 242 0.76 -20.83 11.24
CA LEU A 242 2.10 -20.24 11.19
C LEU A 242 2.40 -19.45 9.91
N GLN A 243 1.56 -19.54 8.88
CA GLN A 243 1.86 -19.13 7.49
C GLN A 243 1.13 -17.84 7.02
N ASP A 244 0.13 -17.38 7.76
CA ASP A 244 -0.89 -16.43 7.26
C ASP A 244 -0.86 -15.04 7.94
N SER A 245 0.15 -14.83 8.77
CA SER A 245 0.23 -13.72 9.71
C SER A 245 0.14 -12.32 9.11
N LYS A 246 0.85 -12.06 8.00
CA LYS A 246 1.00 -10.69 7.52
C LYS A 246 -0.28 -10.15 6.90
N VAL A 247 -1.10 -11.00 6.28
CA VAL A 247 -2.42 -10.62 5.78
C VAL A 247 -3.34 -10.31 6.97
N ILE A 248 -3.37 -11.18 7.98
CA ILE A 248 -4.13 -10.97 9.22
C ILE A 248 -3.75 -9.65 9.90
N PHE A 249 -2.44 -9.38 10.01
CA PHE A 249 -1.93 -8.12 10.57
C PHE A 249 -2.43 -6.91 9.79
N LYS A 250 -2.34 -6.94 8.45
CA LYS A 250 -2.78 -5.83 7.60
C LYS A 250 -4.28 -5.56 7.71
N ILE A 251 -5.11 -6.60 7.73
CA ILE A 251 -6.56 -6.47 7.95
C ILE A 251 -6.83 -5.88 9.34
N SER A 252 -6.08 -6.30 10.36
CA SER A 252 -6.24 -5.85 11.73
C SER A 252 -5.83 -4.38 11.90
N ILE A 253 -4.73 -3.92 11.27
CA ILE A 253 -4.37 -2.50 11.23
C ILE A 253 -5.43 -1.68 10.50
N PHE A 254 -5.94 -2.16 9.36
CA PHE A 254 -7.03 -1.47 8.66
C PHE A 254 -8.29 -1.33 9.53
N ALA A 255 -8.62 -2.35 10.32
CA ALA A 255 -9.71 -2.29 11.29
C ALA A 255 -9.45 -1.29 12.43
N GLU A 256 -8.23 -1.26 12.96
CA GLU A 256 -7.81 -0.30 13.99
C GLU A 256 -7.93 1.16 13.52
N LYS A 257 -7.84 1.42 12.21
CA LYS A 257 -7.93 2.75 11.61
C LYS A 257 -9.34 3.12 11.14
N ASP A 258 -10.37 2.46 11.68
CA ASP A 258 -11.79 2.61 11.30
C ASP A 258 -12.12 2.24 9.86
N GLY A 259 -11.24 1.50 9.17
CA GLY A 259 -11.41 1.16 7.76
C GLY A 259 -12.70 0.38 7.50
N PHE A 260 -13.05 -0.58 8.36
CA PHE A 260 -14.30 -1.34 8.23
C PHE A 260 -15.56 -0.49 8.43
N SER A 261 -15.53 0.47 9.36
CA SER A 261 -16.64 1.39 9.60
C SER A 261 -16.87 2.30 8.40
N ASN A 262 -15.79 2.82 7.79
CA ASN A 262 -15.87 3.64 6.58
C ASN A 262 -16.41 2.84 5.38
N ILE A 263 -15.95 1.59 5.21
CA ILE A 263 -16.48 0.70 4.17
C ILE A 263 -17.98 0.44 4.37
N GLN A 264 -18.41 0.14 5.59
CA GLN A 264 -19.83 -0.07 5.91
C GLN A 264 -20.66 1.17 5.59
N HIS A 265 -20.16 2.35 5.94
CA HIS A 265 -20.82 3.61 5.61
C HIS A 265 -21.04 3.74 4.10
N TRP A 266 -20.01 3.55 3.28
CA TRP A 266 -20.13 3.68 1.82
C TRP A 266 -21.00 2.61 1.18
N LEU A 267 -20.88 1.35 1.62
CA LEU A 267 -21.71 0.25 1.13
C LEU A 267 -23.20 0.48 1.39
N THR A 268 -23.58 1.35 2.33
CA THR A 268 -24.98 1.65 2.66
C THR A 268 -25.50 2.96 2.05
N GLN A 269 -24.67 3.77 1.38
CA GLN A 269 -25.09 5.04 0.74
C GLN A 269 -25.75 4.89 -0.62
N ASP A 270 -26.98 5.36 -0.84
CA ASP A 270 -27.76 5.12 -2.08
C ASP A 270 -27.09 5.53 -3.41
N ASN A 271 -26.20 6.53 -3.41
CA ASN A 271 -25.58 7.10 -4.62
C ASN A 271 -24.29 6.38 -5.08
N VAL A 272 -24.23 5.05 -4.97
CA VAL A 272 -23.04 4.26 -5.31
C VAL A 272 -23.34 3.36 -6.50
N ASP A 273 -22.46 3.40 -7.50
CA ASP A 273 -22.59 2.64 -8.75
C ASP A 273 -21.85 1.29 -8.72
N ALA A 274 -21.92 0.54 -9.84
CA ALA A 274 -21.32 -0.78 -9.93
C ALA A 274 -19.80 -0.79 -9.73
N PRO A 275 -19.00 0.08 -10.39
CA PRO A 275 -17.56 0.18 -10.15
C PRO A 275 -17.19 0.39 -8.68
N ILE A 276 -17.89 1.29 -7.99
CA ILE A 276 -17.58 1.59 -6.59
C ILE A 276 -17.98 0.42 -5.68
N LEU A 277 -19.16 -0.17 -5.86
CA LEU A 277 -19.58 -1.35 -5.08
C LEU A 277 -18.60 -2.52 -5.28
N ALA A 278 -18.14 -2.75 -6.50
CA ALA A 278 -17.14 -3.77 -6.81
C ALA A 278 -15.82 -3.49 -6.05
N ALA A 279 -15.33 -2.25 -6.10
CA ALA A 279 -14.10 -1.84 -5.45
C ALA A 279 -14.17 -1.91 -3.91
N LEU A 280 -15.33 -1.58 -3.31
CA LEU A 280 -15.53 -1.68 -1.87
C LEU A 280 -15.56 -3.13 -1.37
N LEU A 281 -16.10 -4.07 -2.18
CA LEU A 281 -16.21 -5.47 -1.81
C LEU A 281 -14.95 -6.30 -2.13
N ALA A 282 -14.20 -5.92 -3.17
CA ALA A 282 -13.04 -6.67 -3.66
C ALA A 282 -11.99 -7.01 -2.58
N PRO A 283 -11.56 -6.08 -1.69
CA PRO A 283 -10.57 -6.40 -0.67
C PRO A 283 -11.00 -7.54 0.25
N PHE A 284 -12.28 -7.59 0.60
CA PHE A 284 -12.82 -8.58 1.52
C PHE A 284 -13.17 -9.89 0.83
N GLY A 285 -13.50 -9.86 -0.47
CA GLY A 285 -13.54 -11.07 -1.30
C GLY A 285 -12.17 -11.75 -1.34
N ASN A 286 -11.11 -10.98 -1.60
CA ASN A 286 -9.74 -11.49 -1.73
C ASN A 286 -9.19 -12.09 -0.43
N CYS A 287 -9.55 -11.55 0.74
CA CYS A 287 -9.10 -12.06 2.03
C CYS A 287 -10.17 -12.81 2.82
N ALA A 288 -11.25 -13.27 2.16
CA ALA A 288 -12.43 -13.82 2.82
C ALA A 288 -12.07 -14.92 3.83
N GLU A 289 -11.15 -15.82 3.50
CA GLU A 289 -10.76 -16.94 4.37
C GLU A 289 -10.14 -16.52 5.73
N TYR A 290 -9.64 -15.30 5.83
CA TYR A 290 -9.03 -14.73 7.03
C TYR A 290 -9.99 -13.89 7.87
N LEU A 291 -11.21 -13.64 7.41
CA LEU A 291 -12.16 -12.78 8.11
C LEU A 291 -12.77 -13.50 9.30
N ASN A 292 -12.85 -12.81 10.44
CA ASN A 292 -13.62 -13.29 11.58
C ASN A 292 -15.12 -13.10 11.30
N VAL A 293 -15.78 -14.20 10.96
CA VAL A 293 -17.19 -14.24 10.58
C VAL A 293 -18.10 -13.60 11.63
N SER A 294 -17.80 -13.74 12.92
CA SER A 294 -18.63 -13.19 13.99
C SER A 294 -18.62 -11.65 14.06
N VAL A 295 -17.50 -11.03 13.67
CA VAL A 295 -17.30 -9.58 13.69
C VAL A 295 -17.68 -8.96 12.35
N VAL A 296 -17.31 -9.61 11.24
CA VAL A 296 -17.43 -9.01 9.90
C VAL A 296 -18.84 -9.12 9.32
N LYS A 297 -19.59 -10.18 9.66
CA LYS A 297 -20.99 -10.35 9.20
C LYS A 297 -21.89 -9.14 9.43
N PRO A 298 -22.02 -8.60 10.65
CA PRO A 298 -22.90 -7.45 10.90
C PRO A 298 -22.44 -6.18 10.17
N ILE A 299 -21.16 -6.08 9.83
CA ILE A 299 -20.57 -4.91 9.16
C ILE A 299 -20.82 -4.96 7.66
N LEU A 300 -20.47 -6.07 7.00
CA LEU A 300 -20.56 -6.20 5.54
C LEU A 300 -21.92 -6.71 5.04
N GLY A 301 -22.70 -7.39 5.89
CA GLY A 301 -23.99 -7.99 5.52
C GLY A 301 -24.97 -7.01 4.87
N PRO A 302 -25.25 -5.83 5.46
CA PRO A 302 -26.14 -4.84 4.84
C PRO A 302 -25.66 -4.37 3.46
N GLY A 303 -24.34 -4.23 3.29
CA GLY A 303 -23.73 -3.89 2.00
C GLY A 303 -23.88 -4.98 0.96
N LEU A 304 -23.73 -6.25 1.39
CA LEU A 304 -23.90 -7.41 0.51
C LEU A 304 -25.36 -7.56 0.05
N ASP A 305 -26.32 -7.43 0.95
CA ASP A 305 -27.76 -7.46 0.62
C ASP A 305 -28.12 -6.36 -0.38
N ARG A 306 -27.51 -5.19 -0.22
CA ARG A 306 -27.70 -4.09 -1.16
C ARG A 306 -27.07 -4.38 -2.51
N ALA A 307 -25.85 -4.92 -2.57
CA ALA A 307 -25.21 -5.31 -3.81
C ALA A 307 -26.04 -6.37 -4.57
N VAL A 308 -26.64 -7.33 -3.86
CA VAL A 308 -27.61 -8.28 -4.45
C VAL A 308 -28.79 -7.54 -5.07
N LYS A 309 -29.44 -6.65 -4.32
CA LYS A 309 -30.56 -5.84 -4.82
C LYS A 309 -30.17 -4.96 -5.99
N PHE A 310 -28.96 -4.41 -5.99
CA PHE A 310 -28.43 -3.61 -7.07
C PHE A 310 -28.39 -4.44 -8.36
N VAL A 311 -27.77 -5.63 -8.34
CA VAL A 311 -27.70 -6.52 -9.51
C VAL A 311 -29.08 -6.97 -9.99
N GLN A 312 -29.99 -7.30 -9.07
CA GLN A 312 -31.35 -7.72 -9.40
C GLN A 312 -32.17 -6.65 -10.11
N ASN A 313 -31.89 -5.37 -9.86
CA ASN A 313 -32.63 -4.24 -10.43
C ASN A 313 -31.97 -3.63 -11.68
N LEU A 314 -30.85 -4.19 -12.16
CA LEU A 314 -30.19 -3.72 -13.37
C LEU A 314 -31.10 -3.90 -14.59
N LYS A 315 -31.24 -2.84 -15.36
CA LYS A 315 -31.98 -2.85 -16.62
C LYS A 315 -31.02 -3.11 -17.79
N PRO A 316 -31.53 -3.54 -18.96
CA PRO A 316 -30.69 -3.75 -20.15
C PRO A 316 -29.89 -2.50 -20.55
N ASP A 317 -30.45 -1.31 -20.34
CA ASP A 317 -29.79 -0.02 -20.64
C ASP A 317 -28.62 0.31 -19.71
N ASP A 318 -28.51 -0.35 -18.57
CA ASP A 318 -27.43 -0.19 -17.59
C ASP A 318 -26.22 -1.08 -17.93
N LEU A 319 -26.37 -2.03 -18.88
CA LEU A 319 -25.35 -3.00 -19.29
C LEU A 319 -24.42 -2.42 -20.38
N LYS A 320 -23.81 -1.27 -20.11
CA LYS A 320 -22.91 -0.57 -21.02
C LYS A 320 -21.45 -0.63 -20.53
N ASP A 321 -20.53 -0.73 -21.48
CA ASP A 321 -19.08 -0.52 -21.28
C ASP A 321 -18.49 -1.24 -20.04
N LYS A 322 -17.88 -0.46 -19.12
CA LYS A 322 -17.19 -0.93 -17.92
C LYS A 322 -18.13 -1.42 -16.81
N ALA A 323 -19.40 -1.03 -16.83
CA ALA A 323 -20.35 -1.43 -15.78
C ALA A 323 -20.53 -2.95 -15.74
N VAL A 324 -20.51 -3.60 -16.90
CA VAL A 324 -20.64 -5.07 -17.02
C VAL A 324 -19.49 -5.79 -16.31
N SER A 325 -18.25 -5.40 -16.59
CA SER A 325 -17.08 -6.00 -15.91
C SER A 325 -17.12 -5.76 -14.41
N SER A 326 -17.47 -4.54 -13.98
CA SER A 326 -17.58 -4.24 -12.54
C SER A 326 -18.63 -5.09 -11.84
N VAL A 327 -19.77 -5.36 -12.47
CA VAL A 327 -20.78 -6.26 -11.88
C VAL A 327 -20.27 -7.70 -11.80
N CYS A 328 -19.55 -8.21 -12.81
CA CYS A 328 -18.91 -9.52 -12.74
C CYS A 328 -17.88 -9.60 -11.59
N ASP A 329 -17.00 -8.61 -11.48
CA ASP A 329 -15.98 -8.52 -10.42
C ASP A 329 -16.63 -8.43 -9.03
N MET A 330 -17.73 -7.67 -8.92
CA MET A 330 -18.53 -7.58 -7.71
C MET A 330 -19.11 -8.95 -7.33
N LEU A 331 -19.76 -9.64 -8.28
CA LEU A 331 -20.34 -10.98 -8.05
C LEU A 331 -19.27 -12.01 -7.66
N ALA A 332 -18.07 -11.95 -8.25
CA ALA A 332 -16.95 -12.79 -7.87
C ALA A 332 -16.53 -12.55 -6.41
N SER A 333 -16.39 -11.27 -6.02
CA SER A 333 -16.04 -10.88 -4.64
C SER A 333 -17.12 -11.31 -3.64
N MET A 334 -18.39 -11.12 -4.00
CA MET A 334 -19.55 -11.57 -3.22
C MET A 334 -19.55 -13.08 -3.03
N LYS A 335 -19.22 -13.86 -4.06
CA LYS A 335 -19.14 -15.33 -3.97
C LYS A 335 -18.07 -15.78 -2.99
N LEU A 336 -16.87 -15.20 -3.05
CA LEU A 336 -15.77 -15.51 -2.12
C LEU A 336 -16.16 -15.18 -0.68
N LEU A 337 -16.79 -14.02 -0.46
CA LEU A 337 -17.33 -13.64 0.85
C LEU A 337 -18.40 -14.61 1.35
N CYS A 338 -19.35 -15.00 0.50
CA CYS A 338 -20.40 -15.95 0.87
C CYS A 338 -19.83 -17.33 1.21
N LEU A 339 -18.83 -17.82 0.49
CA LEU A 339 -18.20 -19.11 0.79
C LEU A 339 -17.71 -19.21 2.23
N GLN A 340 -17.19 -18.11 2.79
CA GLN A 340 -16.71 -18.07 4.17
C GLN A 340 -17.78 -17.62 5.17
N CYS A 341 -18.42 -16.49 4.90
CA CYS A 341 -19.30 -15.84 5.86
C CYS A 341 -20.73 -16.34 5.72
N TRP A 342 -21.27 -16.50 4.51
CA TRP A 342 -22.67 -16.89 4.30
C TRP A 342 -22.82 -18.16 3.43
N PRO A 343 -22.41 -19.35 3.93
CA PRO A 343 -22.40 -20.57 3.12
C PRO A 343 -23.78 -20.94 2.53
N ASP A 344 -24.86 -20.62 3.26
CA ASP A 344 -26.24 -20.89 2.84
C ASP A 344 -26.68 -20.01 1.64
N ASP A 345 -26.05 -18.85 1.44
CA ASP A 345 -26.39 -17.90 0.39
C ASP A 345 -25.56 -18.09 -0.90
N VAL A 346 -24.54 -18.97 -0.88
CA VAL A 346 -23.68 -19.23 -2.05
C VAL A 346 -24.49 -19.62 -3.28
N LYS A 347 -25.49 -20.50 -3.12
CA LYS A 347 -26.37 -20.92 -4.23
C LYS A 347 -27.19 -19.75 -4.79
N LYS A 348 -27.57 -18.78 -3.96
CA LYS A 348 -28.30 -17.60 -4.39
C LYS A 348 -27.41 -16.68 -5.21
N ILE A 349 -26.14 -16.52 -4.81
CA ILE A 349 -25.15 -15.74 -5.57
C ILE A 349 -24.83 -16.41 -6.92
N ASP A 350 -24.69 -17.74 -6.94
CA ASP A 350 -24.48 -18.48 -8.20
C ASP A 350 -25.67 -18.31 -9.15
N GLN A 351 -26.91 -18.40 -8.63
CA GLN A 351 -28.11 -18.13 -9.43
C GLN A 351 -28.14 -16.68 -9.93
N LEU A 352 -27.83 -15.71 -9.08
CA LEU A 352 -27.78 -14.30 -9.45
C LEU A 352 -26.77 -14.03 -10.57
N ARG A 353 -25.59 -14.67 -10.52
CA ARG A 353 -24.58 -14.59 -11.59
C ARG A 353 -25.10 -15.21 -12.89
N LEU A 354 -25.75 -16.37 -12.85
CA LEU A 354 -26.34 -16.99 -14.03
C LEU A 354 -27.44 -16.12 -14.66
N ASP A 355 -28.32 -15.55 -13.84
CA ASP A 355 -29.37 -14.64 -14.29
C ASP A 355 -28.78 -13.37 -14.94
N PHE A 356 -27.71 -12.83 -14.34
CA PHE A 356 -26.98 -11.69 -14.90
C PHE A 356 -26.33 -12.01 -16.24
N VAL A 357 -25.62 -13.16 -16.36
CA VAL A 357 -25.04 -13.64 -17.62
C VAL A 357 -26.12 -13.85 -18.68
N LEU A 358 -27.27 -14.40 -18.32
CA LEU A 358 -28.40 -14.56 -19.23
C LEU A 358 -28.93 -13.21 -19.74
N ASN A 359 -29.03 -12.21 -18.86
CA ASN A 359 -29.42 -10.85 -19.23
C ASN A 359 -28.39 -10.19 -20.17
N MET A 360 -27.10 -10.40 -19.91
CA MET A 360 -26.03 -9.94 -20.80
C MET A 360 -26.09 -10.59 -22.20
N LEU A 361 -26.38 -11.90 -22.28
CA LEU A 361 -26.55 -12.60 -23.56
C LEU A 361 -27.75 -12.08 -24.36
N LYS A 362 -28.82 -11.68 -23.66
CA LYS A 362 -30.03 -11.10 -24.26
C LYS A 362 -29.90 -9.61 -24.58
N SER A 363 -28.87 -8.94 -24.05
CA SER A 363 -28.65 -7.51 -24.26
C SER A 363 -28.35 -7.20 -25.73
N PRO A 364 -28.85 -6.08 -26.28
CA PRO A 364 -28.47 -5.63 -27.62
C PRO A 364 -26.97 -5.27 -27.72
N HIS A 365 -26.32 -4.97 -26.59
CA HIS A 365 -24.94 -4.51 -26.53
C HIS A 365 -23.95 -5.66 -26.84
N PHE A 366 -23.08 -5.46 -27.84
CA PHE A 366 -22.07 -6.44 -28.23
C PHE A 366 -21.08 -6.73 -27.09
N ASN A 367 -20.62 -5.70 -26.37
CA ASN A 367 -19.69 -5.86 -25.25
C ASN A 367 -20.28 -6.71 -24.12
N ALA A 368 -21.56 -6.53 -23.79
CA ALA A 368 -22.25 -7.34 -22.79
C ALA A 368 -22.26 -8.83 -23.21
N ARG A 369 -22.61 -9.13 -24.46
CA ARG A 369 -22.58 -10.49 -24.99
C ARG A 369 -21.18 -11.12 -24.98
N MET A 370 -20.14 -10.36 -25.31
CA MET A 370 -18.76 -10.88 -25.28
C MET A 370 -18.27 -11.17 -23.87
N ASN A 371 -18.58 -10.30 -22.89
CA ASN A 371 -18.24 -10.59 -21.50
C ASN A 371 -19.01 -11.80 -20.96
N ALA A 372 -20.28 -11.99 -21.36
CA ALA A 372 -21.06 -13.14 -20.95
C ALA A 372 -20.41 -14.46 -21.35
N LEU A 373 -19.82 -14.51 -22.54
CA LEU A 373 -19.13 -15.71 -23.04
C LEU A 373 -17.81 -16.01 -22.29
N LYS A 374 -17.22 -15.05 -21.58
CA LYS A 374 -16.04 -15.28 -20.73
C LYS A 374 -16.40 -15.81 -19.35
N GLU A 375 -17.65 -15.59 -18.94
CA GLU A 375 -18.17 -15.95 -17.61
C GLU A 375 -18.73 -17.38 -17.55
N VAL A 376 -19.05 -17.96 -18.71
CA VAL A 376 -19.49 -19.36 -18.90
C VAL A 376 -18.28 -20.23 -19.19
#